data_AF-A0A9D9VBE6-F1
#
_entry.id   AF-A0A9D9VBE6-F1
#
_cell.length_a   1.000
_cell.length_b   1.000
_cell.length_c   1.000
_cell.angle_alpha   90.00
_cell.angle_beta   90.00
_cell.angle_gamma   90.00
#
_symmetry.space_group_name_H-M   'P 1'
#
loop_
_entity.id
_entity.type
_entity.pdbx_description
1 polymer ?
#
loop_
_entity_poly.entity_id
_entity_poly.type
_entity_poly.pdbx_seq_one_letter_code
_entity_poly.pdbx_strand_id
1 'polypeptide(L)'
;MRDKTPGMLKAESDIWDEFGSNNWISSDPSSQAILMAAKRESRLEKMHPFHGFVLEQKTLEDSEFAEFVHKLKDSAAQIPPGTRMQLAVLTDFIDPDYEWSAEYAEGKRTCAHWTAIDLMVDEHGEVHSFVLDAANSYGYARMHDTLKATFPDGNHYVYKVETLGSDDQKRVSPIQTQKIGCRVFTVEHLKQLSQIDTETLYGKELPMIAEQNGVVKASKFKGDLKLSRIFRGMQTWTGLNALPKEVKETVVKEKTGETLLQYAERQSETKGGFKPIKSNETISRKNIQYINKKRDYYNSLSQENQERIIEDRQGFTFLNHPQLFRLSAILADIDTTDNRENMLSFIANFSEKLEKAFSQDVNHITTQEGVQQCLQELSLISSDKKPGAIKSAILLAVSDLYLKLEKSPNPFDPLVLSSVIEACQAATSNPATAFRARLRDTFDSSSDSDSNHENSPS
;
A
#
# COMPACT_ATOMS: atom_id res chain seq x y z
N MET A 1 31.43 -7.57 7.75
CA MET A 1 30.09 -7.91 8.25
C MET A 1 29.47 -6.60 8.68
N ARG A 2 28.34 -6.18 8.10
CA ARG A 2 27.60 -5.03 8.61
C ARG A 2 26.72 -5.52 9.76
N ASP A 3 26.67 -4.77 10.86
CA ASP A 3 25.82 -5.09 12.00
C ASP A 3 24.36 -4.91 11.60
N LYS A 4 23.52 -5.92 11.87
CA LYS A 4 22.08 -5.88 11.58
C LYS A 4 21.38 -4.93 12.56
N THR A 5 20.35 -4.22 12.09
CA THR A 5 19.55 -3.35 12.96
C THR A 5 18.71 -4.18 13.95
N PRO A 6 18.32 -3.62 15.11
CA PRO A 6 17.48 -4.34 16.08
C PRO A 6 16.15 -4.85 15.49
N GLY A 7 15.52 -4.08 14.60
CA GLY A 7 14.28 -4.47 13.91
C GLY A 7 14.47 -5.68 13.00
N MET A 8 15.60 -5.75 12.28
CA MET A 8 15.94 -6.91 11.45
C MET A 8 16.20 -8.16 12.26
N LEU A 9 16.98 -8.06 13.34
CA LEU A 9 17.27 -9.20 14.21
C LEU A 9 15.98 -9.81 14.77
N LYS A 10 15.04 -8.95 15.16
CA LYS A 10 13.73 -9.38 15.66
C LYS A 10 12.86 -10.00 14.54
N ALA A 11 12.77 -9.36 13.38
CA ALA A 11 12.02 -9.89 12.24
C ALA A 11 12.56 -11.26 11.79
N GLU A 12 13.88 -11.42 11.74
CA GLU A 12 14.54 -12.67 11.41
C GLU A 12 14.26 -13.75 12.45
N SER A 13 14.41 -13.44 13.74
CA SER A 13 14.05 -14.37 14.84
C SER A 13 12.60 -14.82 14.73
N ASP A 14 11.67 -13.87 14.57
CA ASP A 14 10.24 -14.15 14.44
C ASP A 14 9.93 -15.04 13.24
N ILE A 15 10.55 -14.77 12.10
CA ILE A 15 10.42 -15.60 10.89
C ILE A 15 10.85 -17.03 11.21
N TRP A 16 12.00 -17.23 11.85
CA TRP A 16 12.49 -18.56 12.19
C TRP A 16 11.65 -19.27 13.26
N ASP A 17 11.18 -18.55 14.27
CA ASP A 17 10.33 -19.07 15.36
C ASP A 17 8.95 -19.52 14.85
N GLU A 18 8.40 -18.81 13.85
CA GLU A 18 7.15 -19.18 13.17
C GLU A 18 7.22 -20.51 12.42
N PHE A 19 8.40 -20.99 12.03
CA PHE A 19 8.55 -22.31 11.37
C PHE A 19 8.72 -23.47 12.35
N GLY A 20 9.22 -23.20 13.55
CA GLY A 20 9.46 -24.23 14.58
C GLY A 20 8.22 -24.65 15.36
N SER A 21 7.08 -23.98 15.14
CA SER A 21 5.89 -24.08 15.97
C SER A 21 4.63 -23.92 15.12
N ASN A 22 3.49 -24.50 15.53
CA ASN A 22 2.17 -24.27 14.90
C ASN A 22 1.66 -22.82 15.16
N ASN A 23 2.56 -21.85 15.13
CA ASN A 23 2.31 -20.49 15.55
C ASN A 23 1.59 -19.70 14.47
N TRP A 24 0.95 -18.64 14.93
CA TRP A 24 0.39 -17.62 14.06
C TRP A 24 1.51 -16.71 13.55
N ILE A 25 1.38 -16.12 12.35
CA ILE A 25 2.34 -15.13 11.80
C ILE A 25 2.72 -14.12 12.90
N SER A 26 3.94 -13.60 12.97
CA SER A 26 4.31 -12.70 14.06
C SER A 26 3.44 -11.44 14.07
N SER A 27 3.17 -10.95 15.28
CA SER A 27 2.51 -9.66 15.49
C SER A 27 3.47 -8.48 15.40
N ASP A 28 4.74 -8.70 15.10
CA ASP A 28 5.73 -7.62 14.93
C ASP A 28 5.49 -6.84 13.61
N PRO A 29 5.49 -5.50 13.66
CA PRO A 29 5.33 -4.66 12.47
C PRO A 29 6.32 -4.95 11.34
N SER A 30 7.59 -5.22 11.65
CA SER A 30 8.62 -5.53 10.66
C SER A 30 8.31 -6.84 9.95
N SER A 31 7.82 -7.83 10.71
CA SER A 31 7.39 -9.12 10.18
C SER A 31 6.17 -8.98 9.25
N GLN A 32 5.21 -8.11 9.58
CA GLN A 32 4.08 -7.78 8.70
C GLN A 32 4.51 -6.97 7.47
N ALA A 33 5.53 -6.11 7.59
CA ALA A 33 6.06 -5.32 6.48
C ALA A 33 6.55 -6.19 5.32
N ILE A 34 7.25 -7.29 5.64
CA ILE A 34 7.70 -8.27 4.64
C ILE A 34 6.52 -8.90 3.89
N LEU A 35 5.44 -9.24 4.60
CA LEU A 35 4.25 -9.82 3.97
C LEU A 35 3.51 -8.79 3.10
N MET A 36 3.45 -7.54 3.53
CA MET A 36 2.88 -6.43 2.76
C MET A 36 3.73 -6.09 1.52
N ALA A 37 5.05 -6.14 1.62
CA ALA A 37 5.97 -6.00 0.48
C ALA A 37 5.79 -7.16 -0.53
N ALA A 38 5.70 -8.41 -0.07
CA ALA A 38 5.39 -9.57 -0.91
C ALA A 38 4.02 -9.45 -1.63
N LYS A 39 3.09 -8.68 -1.07
CA LYS A 39 1.80 -8.38 -1.68
C LYS A 39 1.94 -7.26 -2.71
N ARG A 40 2.70 -6.20 -2.39
CA ARG A 40 3.04 -5.09 -3.30
C ARG A 40 3.63 -5.61 -4.59
N GLU A 41 4.68 -6.41 -4.51
CA GLU A 41 5.31 -7.00 -5.70
C GLU A 41 4.33 -7.83 -6.53
N SER A 42 3.60 -8.75 -5.90
CA SER A 42 2.65 -9.60 -6.62
C SER A 42 1.47 -8.85 -7.28
N ARG A 43 1.21 -7.60 -6.88
CA ARG A 43 0.22 -6.73 -7.51
C ARG A 43 0.85 -5.90 -8.62
N LEU A 44 2.07 -5.40 -8.43
CA LEU A 44 2.85 -4.76 -9.50
C LEU A 44 3.05 -5.70 -10.69
N GLU A 45 3.36 -6.98 -10.45
CA GLU A 45 3.42 -8.04 -11.49
C GLU A 45 2.12 -8.21 -12.27
N LYS A 46 0.99 -7.74 -11.73
CA LYS A 46 -0.34 -7.82 -12.35
C LYS A 46 -0.79 -6.47 -12.89
N MET A 47 0.15 -5.54 -13.08
CA MET A 47 -0.12 -4.18 -13.56
C MET A 47 -1.13 -3.44 -12.69
N HIS A 48 -1.07 -3.67 -11.38
CA HIS A 48 -1.92 -3.00 -10.41
C HIS A 48 -1.05 -2.32 -9.36
N PRO A 49 -0.87 -0.98 -9.41
CA PRO A 49 -0.13 -0.28 -8.38
C PRO A 49 -0.75 -0.54 -7.01
N PHE A 50 0.10 -0.85 -6.04
CA PHE A 50 -0.30 -1.23 -4.69
C PHE A 50 0.57 -0.55 -3.65
N HIS A 51 0.03 0.42 -2.93
CA HIS A 51 0.78 1.15 -1.90
C HIS A 51 0.38 0.67 -0.51
N GLY A 52 1.00 -0.43 -0.07
CA GLY A 52 0.71 -1.04 1.23
C GLY A 52 1.76 -0.73 2.29
N PHE A 53 1.39 -0.13 3.41
CA PHE A 53 2.27 0.28 4.50
C PHE A 53 1.88 -0.39 5.82
N VAL A 54 2.83 -0.44 6.75
CA VAL A 54 2.65 -1.02 8.09
C VAL A 54 3.04 0.02 9.13
N LEU A 55 2.12 0.30 10.04
CA LEU A 55 2.23 1.34 11.05
C LEU A 55 2.00 0.75 12.44
N GLU A 56 2.58 1.38 13.44
CA GLU A 56 2.43 1.05 14.85
C GLU A 56 1.94 2.27 15.64
N GLN A 57 1.06 2.03 16.59
CA GLN A 57 0.64 3.01 17.59
C GLN A 57 0.88 2.42 18.97
N LYS A 58 1.92 2.88 19.65
CA LYS A 58 2.29 2.40 20.99
C LYS A 58 1.57 3.19 22.07
N THR A 59 1.38 4.50 21.85
CA THR A 59 0.55 5.37 22.69
C THR A 59 -0.18 6.39 21.81
N LEU A 60 -0.90 7.33 22.43
CA LEU A 60 -1.45 8.49 21.70
C LEU A 60 -0.35 9.43 21.21
N GLU A 61 0.74 9.55 21.98
CA GLU A 61 1.89 10.42 21.69
C GLU A 61 2.92 9.74 20.77
N ASP A 62 3.12 8.42 20.91
CA ASP A 62 3.97 7.59 20.04
C ASP A 62 3.09 6.83 19.04
N SER A 63 2.68 7.55 17.99
CA SER A 63 1.74 7.06 16.98
C SER A 63 2.22 7.35 15.56
N GLU A 64 2.78 6.32 14.92
CA GLU A 64 3.17 6.39 13.50
C GLU A 64 1.95 6.58 12.59
N PHE A 65 0.77 6.12 13.01
CA PHE A 65 -0.47 6.41 12.31
C PHE A 65 -0.81 7.90 12.31
N ALA A 66 -0.72 8.58 13.46
CA ALA A 66 -0.97 10.01 13.53
C ALA A 66 0.06 10.79 12.70
N GLU A 67 1.34 10.40 12.76
CA GLU A 67 2.40 10.99 11.94
C GLU A 67 2.15 10.77 10.44
N PHE A 68 1.78 9.54 10.03
CA PHE A 68 1.43 9.23 8.64
C PHE A 68 0.27 10.11 8.15
N VAL A 69 -0.79 10.22 8.95
CA VAL A 69 -1.97 11.02 8.62
C VAL A 69 -1.64 12.50 8.47
N HIS A 70 -0.76 13.03 9.33
CA HIS A 70 -0.29 14.41 9.23
C HIS A 70 0.55 14.64 7.96
N LYS A 71 1.53 13.79 7.70
CA LYS A 71 2.34 13.86 6.46
C LYS A 71 1.51 13.69 5.20
N LEU A 72 0.47 12.86 5.25
CA LEU A 72 -0.46 12.70 4.14
C LEU A 72 -1.24 13.99 3.91
N LYS A 73 -1.69 14.67 4.97
CA LYS A 73 -2.36 15.97 4.84
C LYS A 73 -1.48 17.01 4.17
N ASP A 74 -0.21 17.08 4.55
CA ASP A 74 0.72 18.05 3.99
C ASP A 74 1.07 17.77 2.51
N SER A 75 0.94 16.50 2.07
CA SER A 75 1.33 16.06 0.73
C SER A 75 0.15 15.73 -0.21
N ALA A 76 -1.09 15.64 0.28
CA ALA A 76 -2.24 15.13 -0.46
C ALA A 76 -2.44 15.81 -1.83
N ALA A 77 -2.28 17.14 -1.89
CA ALA A 77 -2.43 17.91 -3.12
C ALA A 77 -1.39 17.58 -4.22
N GLN A 78 -0.28 16.94 -3.86
CA GLN A 78 0.79 16.53 -4.78
C GLN A 78 0.70 15.03 -5.14
N ILE A 79 -0.16 14.27 -4.45
CA ILE A 79 -0.35 12.85 -4.73
C ILE A 79 -1.22 12.71 -5.99
N PRO A 80 -0.86 11.84 -6.94
CA PRO A 80 -1.64 11.65 -8.15
C PRO A 80 -3.09 11.24 -7.84
N PRO A 81 -4.08 11.80 -8.53
CA PRO A 81 -5.48 11.38 -8.42
C PRO A 81 -5.68 9.88 -8.61
N GLY A 82 -6.59 9.31 -7.84
CA GLY A 82 -6.89 7.87 -7.82
C GLY A 82 -5.84 7.02 -7.10
N THR A 83 -4.78 7.63 -6.54
CA THR A 83 -3.79 6.91 -5.75
C THR A 83 -4.46 6.29 -4.54
N ARG A 84 -4.26 4.98 -4.38
CA ARG A 84 -4.83 4.21 -3.29
C ARG A 84 -3.74 3.67 -2.38
N MET A 85 -3.89 3.91 -1.08
CA MET A 85 -2.97 3.46 -0.04
C MET A 85 -3.68 2.48 0.90
N GLN A 86 -2.94 1.52 1.41
CA GLN A 86 -3.44 0.48 2.31
C GLN A 86 -2.56 0.41 3.55
N LEU A 87 -3.13 0.61 4.73
CA LEU A 87 -2.41 0.59 5.99
C LEU A 87 -2.81 -0.64 6.80
N ALA A 88 -1.82 -1.41 7.23
CA ALA A 88 -1.98 -2.36 8.33
C ALA A 88 -1.46 -1.69 9.59
N VAL A 89 -2.34 -1.42 10.55
CA VAL A 89 -1.98 -0.67 11.75
C VAL A 89 -2.06 -1.58 12.96
N LEU A 90 -0.93 -1.76 13.65
CA LEU A 90 -0.88 -2.31 14.99
C LEU A 90 -1.16 -1.19 15.98
N THR A 91 -2.12 -1.39 16.87
CA THR A 91 -2.28 -0.55 18.05
C THR A 91 -1.99 -1.40 19.28
N ASP A 92 -1.07 -0.95 20.11
CA ASP A 92 -0.60 -1.65 21.31
C ASP A 92 -0.93 -0.88 22.61
N PHE A 93 -2.05 -0.16 22.58
CA PHE A 93 -2.63 0.48 23.77
C PHE A 93 -4.14 0.57 23.63
N ILE A 94 -4.78 0.96 24.73
CA ILE A 94 -6.20 1.30 24.74
C ILE A 94 -6.34 2.74 25.15
N ASP A 95 -7.25 3.45 24.48
CA ASP A 95 -7.57 4.81 24.83
C ASP A 95 -7.93 4.90 26.34
N PRO A 96 -7.25 5.75 27.12
CA PRO A 96 -7.53 5.91 28.55
C PRO A 96 -9.00 6.22 28.85
N ASP A 97 -9.68 6.92 27.95
CA ASP A 97 -11.08 7.32 28.08
C ASP A 97 -12.07 6.19 27.74
N TYR A 98 -11.56 5.02 27.33
CA TYR A 98 -12.39 3.88 26.98
C TYR A 98 -12.91 3.16 28.24
N GLU A 99 -14.20 2.78 28.25
CA GLU A 99 -14.90 2.25 29.44
C GLU A 99 -14.28 0.98 30.05
N TRP A 100 -13.47 0.23 29.28
CA TRP A 100 -12.75 -0.95 29.76
C TRP A 100 -11.26 -0.72 30.00
N SER A 101 -10.75 0.52 29.95
CA SER A 101 -9.31 0.83 30.10
C SER A 101 -8.69 0.20 31.36
N ALA A 102 -9.44 0.15 32.47
CA ALA A 102 -9.03 -0.52 33.71
C ALA A 102 -8.78 -2.04 33.56
N GLU A 103 -9.60 -2.75 32.78
CA GLU A 103 -9.41 -4.20 32.56
C GLU A 103 -8.12 -4.50 31.79
N TYR A 104 -7.69 -3.59 30.91
CA TYR A 104 -6.45 -3.73 30.14
C TYR A 104 -5.22 -3.34 30.97
N ALA A 105 -5.32 -2.29 31.79
CA ALA A 105 -4.26 -1.91 32.74
C ALA A 105 -3.95 -3.05 33.73
N GLU A 106 -4.94 -3.85 34.10
CA GLU A 106 -4.78 -5.04 34.95
C GLU A 106 -4.32 -6.30 34.19
N GLY A 107 -4.03 -6.18 32.88
CA GLY A 107 -3.56 -7.30 32.05
C GLY A 107 -4.62 -8.37 31.76
N LYS A 108 -5.91 -8.11 32.04
CA LYS A 108 -7.00 -9.07 31.79
C LYS A 108 -7.34 -9.22 30.31
N ARG A 109 -6.85 -8.31 29.46
CA ARG A 109 -7.04 -8.29 28.01
C ARG A 109 -5.76 -7.85 27.31
N THR A 110 -5.58 -8.27 26.05
CA THR A 110 -4.41 -7.94 25.23
C THR A 110 -4.56 -6.58 24.58
N CYS A 111 -3.59 -5.68 24.77
CA CYS A 111 -3.59 -4.34 24.17
C CYS A 111 -3.22 -4.31 22.68
N ALA A 112 -2.60 -5.37 22.15
CA ALA A 112 -2.20 -5.46 20.75
C ALA A 112 -3.34 -5.89 19.82
N HIS A 113 -3.68 -5.05 18.85
CA HIS A 113 -4.67 -5.35 17.82
C HIS A 113 -4.30 -4.78 16.47
N TRP A 114 -4.70 -5.49 15.40
CA TRP A 114 -4.39 -5.12 14.03
C TRP A 114 -5.65 -4.67 13.30
N THR A 115 -5.57 -3.52 12.64
CA THR A 115 -6.66 -2.90 11.88
C THR A 115 -6.24 -2.69 10.43
N ALA A 116 -7.17 -2.93 9.50
CA ALA A 116 -7.00 -2.62 8.08
C ALA A 116 -7.59 -1.24 7.78
N ILE A 117 -6.82 -0.38 7.12
CA ILE A 117 -7.30 0.91 6.60
C ILE A 117 -7.01 0.97 5.12
N ASP A 118 -8.00 1.38 4.35
CA ASP A 118 -7.87 1.71 2.95
C ASP A 118 -8.06 3.20 2.76
N LEU A 119 -7.23 3.84 1.95
CA LEU A 119 -7.25 5.28 1.67
C LEU A 119 -7.24 5.51 0.16
N MET A 120 -7.88 6.59 -0.27
CA MET A 120 -7.90 7.02 -1.65
C MET A 120 -7.77 8.54 -1.73
N VAL A 121 -6.88 9.04 -2.59
CA VAL A 121 -6.79 10.45 -2.94
C VAL A 121 -7.53 10.67 -4.26
N ASP A 122 -8.49 11.57 -4.28
CA ASP A 122 -9.32 11.82 -5.47
C ASP A 122 -8.71 12.88 -6.42
N GLU A 123 -9.49 13.34 -7.39
CA GLU A 123 -9.07 14.36 -8.37
C GLU A 123 -8.93 15.77 -7.80
N HIS A 124 -9.50 16.02 -6.62
CA HIS A 124 -9.42 17.29 -5.90
C HIS A 124 -8.34 17.27 -4.81
N GLY A 125 -7.66 16.14 -4.62
CA GLY A 125 -6.69 15.94 -3.54
C GLY A 125 -7.35 15.65 -2.18
N GLU A 126 -8.65 15.35 -2.19
CA GLU A 126 -9.40 14.94 -1.00
C GLU A 126 -9.08 13.49 -0.65
N VAL A 127 -8.98 13.21 0.65
CA VAL A 127 -8.63 11.88 1.15
C VAL A 127 -9.87 11.17 1.66
N HIS A 128 -10.28 10.11 0.97
CA HIS A 128 -11.34 9.20 1.42
C HIS A 128 -10.73 8.02 2.18
N SER A 129 -11.49 7.42 3.10
CA SER A 129 -11.00 6.26 3.85
C SER A 129 -12.06 5.20 4.11
N PHE A 130 -11.62 3.96 4.28
CA PHE A 130 -12.41 2.88 4.85
C PHE A 130 -11.61 2.13 5.93
N VAL A 131 -12.08 2.24 7.18
CA VAL A 131 -11.50 1.55 8.34
C VAL A 131 -12.25 0.24 8.58
N LEU A 132 -11.52 -0.88 8.58
CA LEU A 132 -12.08 -2.21 8.70
C LEU A 132 -11.37 -3.00 9.81
N ASP A 133 -12.07 -3.14 10.92
CA ASP A 133 -11.69 -4.00 12.04
C ASP A 133 -12.58 -5.26 12.07
N ALA A 134 -11.96 -6.43 11.91
CA ALA A 134 -12.66 -7.72 11.91
C ALA A 134 -13.27 -8.08 13.27
N ALA A 135 -12.60 -7.72 14.36
CA ALA A 135 -13.05 -7.98 15.73
C ALA A 135 -13.96 -6.87 16.25
N ASN A 136 -13.95 -5.70 15.58
CA ASN A 136 -14.63 -4.48 16.01
C ASN A 136 -14.25 -4.14 17.45
N SER A 137 -12.94 -4.14 17.69
CA SER A 137 -12.31 -3.86 18.94
C SER A 137 -12.46 -2.36 19.23
N TYR A 138 -13.47 -2.04 20.03
CA TYR A 138 -13.90 -0.67 20.34
C TYR A 138 -12.83 0.23 20.98
N GLY A 139 -11.78 -0.31 21.60
CA GLY A 139 -10.67 0.45 22.17
C GLY A 139 -9.70 1.07 21.16
N TYR A 140 -9.84 0.73 19.86
CA TYR A 140 -8.99 1.22 18.76
C TYR A 140 -9.75 2.20 17.84
N ALA A 141 -10.88 2.72 18.34
CA ALA A 141 -11.92 3.37 17.54
C ALA A 141 -11.55 4.73 16.91
N ARG A 142 -10.42 5.34 17.27
CA ARG A 142 -10.12 6.72 16.85
C ARG A 142 -9.48 6.85 15.49
N MET A 143 -9.12 5.76 14.81
CA MET A 143 -8.57 5.86 13.45
C MET A 143 -9.55 6.52 12.47
N HIS A 144 -10.83 6.16 12.55
CA HIS A 144 -11.88 6.76 11.71
C HIS A 144 -12.11 8.23 12.06
N ASP A 145 -12.21 8.55 13.36
CA ASP A 145 -12.40 9.92 13.84
C ASP A 145 -11.19 10.82 13.50
N THR A 146 -9.97 10.33 13.65
CA THR A 146 -8.74 11.05 13.30
C THR A 146 -8.68 11.35 11.81
N LEU A 147 -9.01 10.38 10.94
CA LEU A 147 -9.07 10.60 9.49
C LEU A 147 -10.14 11.65 9.15
N LYS A 148 -11.34 11.51 9.70
CA LYS A 148 -12.45 12.44 9.46
C LYS A 148 -12.16 13.86 9.96
N ALA A 149 -11.49 14.00 11.11
CA ALA A 149 -11.10 15.30 11.64
C ALA A 149 -9.97 15.94 10.83
N THR A 150 -9.05 15.13 10.30
CA THR A 150 -7.89 15.61 9.53
C THR A 150 -8.28 16.03 8.12
N PHE A 151 -9.20 15.29 7.48
CA PHE A 151 -9.65 15.43 6.09
C PHE A 151 -11.16 15.65 6.00
N PRO A 152 -11.70 16.77 6.51
CA PRO A 152 -13.16 16.96 6.63
C PRO A 152 -13.93 16.92 5.30
N ASP A 153 -13.26 17.21 4.18
CA ASP A 153 -13.86 17.22 2.84
C ASP A 153 -14.00 15.80 2.27
N GLY A 154 -13.24 14.83 2.82
CA GLY A 154 -13.26 13.44 2.39
C GLY A 154 -14.46 12.64 2.88
N ASN A 155 -14.74 11.53 2.16
CA ASN A 155 -15.72 10.54 2.57
C ASN A 155 -15.05 9.43 3.40
N HIS A 156 -15.44 9.32 4.67
CA HIS A 156 -14.81 8.40 5.63
C HIS A 156 -15.77 7.33 6.12
N TYR A 157 -15.41 6.08 5.86
CA TYR A 157 -16.22 4.92 6.17
C TYR A 157 -15.59 4.08 7.28
N VAL A 158 -16.42 3.44 8.10
CA VAL A 158 -15.97 2.47 9.11
C VAL A 158 -16.91 1.30 9.19
N TYR A 159 -16.37 0.08 9.14
CA TYR A 159 -17.17 -1.10 9.43
C TYR A 159 -17.41 -1.20 10.94
N LYS A 160 -18.67 -1.29 11.33
CA LYS A 160 -19.07 -1.54 12.72
C LYS A 160 -19.92 -2.80 12.78
N VAL A 161 -19.64 -3.62 13.79
CA VAL A 161 -20.45 -4.81 14.02
C VAL A 161 -21.80 -4.38 14.55
N GLU A 162 -22.85 -4.97 14.00
CA GLU A 162 -24.19 -4.82 14.51
C GLU A 162 -24.63 -6.08 15.26
N THR A 163 -25.66 -5.91 16.07
CA THR A 163 -26.35 -7.04 16.68
C THR A 163 -27.32 -7.61 15.66
N LEU A 164 -27.13 -8.87 15.26
CA LEU A 164 -28.00 -9.54 14.29
C LEU A 164 -28.90 -10.55 15.03
N GLY A 165 -30.21 -10.55 14.72
CA GLY A 165 -31.20 -11.49 15.26
C GLY A 165 -32.57 -10.86 15.58
N SER A 166 -33.60 -11.70 15.79
CA SER A 166 -34.90 -11.28 16.38
C SER A 166 -34.75 -10.93 17.86
N ASP A 167 -35.76 -10.29 18.48
CA ASP A 167 -35.67 -9.72 19.84
C ASP A 167 -35.15 -10.69 20.93
N ASP A 168 -35.35 -12.01 20.77
CA ASP A 168 -34.85 -13.05 21.70
C ASP A 168 -33.52 -13.71 21.28
N GLN A 169 -32.96 -13.39 20.10
CA GLN A 169 -31.73 -14.00 19.54
C GLN A 169 -30.69 -12.98 19.06
N LYS A 170 -30.80 -11.73 19.50
CA LYS A 170 -29.82 -10.66 19.23
C LYS A 170 -28.41 -11.10 19.63
N ARG A 171 -27.56 -11.40 18.64
CA ARG A 171 -26.13 -11.73 18.84
C ARG A 171 -25.25 -10.78 18.04
N VAL A 172 -24.38 -10.07 18.75
CA VAL A 172 -23.24 -9.36 18.15
C VAL A 172 -22.35 -10.41 17.50
N SER A 173 -22.22 -10.37 16.17
CA SER A 173 -21.44 -11.36 15.44
C SER A 173 -20.32 -10.67 14.67
N PRO A 174 -19.16 -10.40 15.32
CA PRO A 174 -18.00 -9.88 14.60
C PRO A 174 -17.49 -10.91 13.59
N ILE A 175 -16.76 -10.41 12.58
CA ILE A 175 -16.12 -11.29 11.57
C ILE A 175 -15.10 -12.21 12.29
N GLN A 176 -14.34 -11.63 13.21
CA GLN A 176 -13.42 -12.32 14.11
C GLN A 176 -14.02 -12.45 15.51
N THR A 177 -14.15 -13.68 16.00
CA THR A 177 -14.57 -14.00 17.37
C THR A 177 -13.42 -14.53 18.24
N GLN A 178 -12.35 -15.02 17.63
CA GLN A 178 -11.17 -15.51 18.34
C GLN A 178 -10.29 -14.34 18.79
N LYS A 179 -9.62 -14.49 19.94
CA LYS A 179 -8.67 -13.49 20.48
C LYS A 179 -7.35 -13.41 19.70
N ILE A 180 -7.16 -14.25 18.70
CA ILE A 180 -5.94 -14.37 17.89
C ILE A 180 -6.28 -14.29 16.41
N GLY A 181 -5.32 -13.85 15.60
CA GLY A 181 -5.46 -13.81 14.14
C GLY A 181 -5.85 -12.47 13.52
N CYS A 182 -5.99 -11.38 14.31
CA CYS A 182 -6.30 -10.03 13.81
C CYS A 182 -5.36 -9.55 12.70
N ARG A 183 -4.06 -9.86 12.80
CA ARG A 183 -3.05 -9.65 11.75
C ARG A 183 -3.34 -10.39 10.45
N VAL A 184 -3.77 -11.65 10.51
CA VAL A 184 -4.12 -12.44 9.32
C VAL A 184 -5.39 -11.88 8.68
N PHE A 185 -6.37 -11.50 9.51
CA PHE A 185 -7.56 -10.78 9.07
C PHE A 185 -7.21 -9.48 8.37
N THR A 186 -6.35 -8.66 8.96
CA THR A 186 -5.91 -7.38 8.40
C THR A 186 -5.33 -7.55 7.01
N VAL A 187 -4.38 -8.48 6.83
CA VAL A 187 -3.78 -8.76 5.51
C VAL A 187 -4.80 -9.30 4.51
N GLU A 188 -5.69 -10.21 4.93
CA GLU A 188 -6.74 -10.75 4.04
C GLU A 188 -7.75 -9.67 3.65
N HIS A 189 -8.18 -8.82 4.59
CA HIS A 189 -9.10 -7.72 4.33
C HIS A 189 -8.50 -6.71 3.37
N LEU A 190 -7.27 -6.23 3.63
CA LEU A 190 -6.54 -5.37 2.70
C LEU A 190 -6.44 -6.04 1.32
N LYS A 191 -6.25 -7.36 1.27
CA LYS A 191 -6.19 -8.09 -0.01
C LYS A 191 -7.53 -8.12 -0.72
N GLN A 192 -8.64 -8.38 -0.03
CA GLN A 192 -9.98 -8.33 -0.63
C GLN A 192 -10.28 -6.93 -1.14
N LEU A 193 -10.01 -5.90 -0.34
CA LEU A 193 -10.17 -4.51 -0.72
C LEU A 193 -9.36 -4.16 -1.97
N SER A 194 -8.10 -4.59 -2.04
CA SER A 194 -7.21 -4.31 -3.19
C SER A 194 -7.67 -4.90 -4.52
N GLN A 195 -8.61 -5.83 -4.51
CA GLN A 195 -9.18 -6.47 -5.71
C GLN A 195 -10.42 -5.74 -6.23
N ILE A 196 -10.92 -4.76 -5.48
CA ILE A 196 -12.01 -3.89 -5.88
C ILE A 196 -11.35 -2.61 -6.40
N ASP A 197 -11.67 -2.24 -7.64
CA ASP A 197 -11.23 -0.98 -8.23
C ASP A 197 -11.80 0.22 -7.45
N THR A 198 -11.10 1.34 -7.51
CA THR A 198 -11.40 2.54 -6.72
C THR A 198 -12.80 3.09 -7.00
N GLU A 199 -13.19 3.18 -8.28
CA GLU A 199 -14.50 3.70 -8.69
C GLU A 199 -15.64 2.82 -8.14
N THR A 200 -15.48 1.49 -8.21
CA THR A 200 -16.45 0.57 -7.62
C THR A 200 -16.51 0.70 -6.11
N LEU A 201 -15.37 0.71 -5.41
CA LEU A 201 -15.36 0.75 -3.95
C LEU A 201 -15.87 2.08 -3.38
N TYR A 202 -15.24 3.19 -3.75
CA TYR A 202 -15.53 4.51 -3.19
C TYR A 202 -16.65 5.26 -3.92
N GLY A 203 -16.84 5.02 -5.22
CA GLY A 203 -17.86 5.71 -6.02
C GLY A 203 -19.22 5.01 -6.03
N LYS A 204 -19.29 3.70 -5.72
CA LYS A 204 -20.53 2.91 -5.83
C LYS A 204 -20.87 2.14 -4.56
N GLU A 205 -20.03 1.19 -4.15
CA GLU A 205 -20.40 0.22 -3.10
C GLU A 205 -20.46 0.86 -1.71
N LEU A 206 -19.43 1.59 -1.27
CA LEU A 206 -19.42 2.23 0.05
C LEU A 206 -20.54 3.27 0.21
N PRO A 207 -20.76 4.24 -0.72
CA PRO A 207 -21.86 5.19 -0.62
C PRO A 207 -23.24 4.52 -0.54
N MET A 208 -23.41 3.37 -1.20
CA MET A 208 -24.69 2.66 -1.23
C MET A 208 -25.04 1.98 0.10
N ILE A 209 -24.04 1.51 0.85
CA ILE A 209 -24.24 0.72 2.07
C ILE A 209 -23.92 1.48 3.37
N ALA A 210 -23.30 2.65 3.27
CA ALA A 210 -22.98 3.47 4.43
C ALA A 210 -24.19 4.24 4.96
N GLU A 211 -24.24 4.40 6.28
CA GLU A 211 -25.11 5.36 6.95
C GLU A 211 -24.56 6.79 6.78
N GLN A 212 -25.37 7.82 7.07
CA GLN A 212 -24.97 9.23 6.90
C GLN A 212 -23.68 9.62 7.66
N ASN A 213 -23.35 8.91 8.73
CA ASN A 213 -22.12 9.11 9.51
C ASN A 213 -20.93 8.29 9.00
N GLY A 214 -21.05 7.60 7.86
CA GLY A 214 -20.02 6.74 7.28
C GLY A 214 -19.98 5.32 7.85
N VAL A 215 -20.90 4.95 8.75
CA VAL A 215 -20.92 3.61 9.34
C VAL A 215 -21.46 2.58 8.35
N VAL A 216 -20.69 1.50 8.15
CA VAL A 216 -21.05 0.35 7.31
C VAL A 216 -21.37 -0.84 8.23
N LYS A 217 -22.52 -1.48 8.00
CA LYS A 217 -23.01 -2.67 8.75
C LYS A 217 -23.38 -3.79 7.79
N ALA A 218 -23.27 -5.04 8.24
CA ALA A 218 -23.54 -6.22 7.42
C ALA A 218 -24.97 -6.23 6.82
N SER A 219 -25.96 -5.72 7.54
CA SER A 219 -27.37 -5.63 7.16
C SER A 219 -27.64 -4.66 6.00
N LYS A 220 -26.69 -3.76 5.73
CA LYS A 220 -26.79 -2.79 4.64
C LYS A 220 -26.30 -3.34 3.31
N PHE A 221 -25.58 -4.46 3.30
CA PHE A 221 -25.13 -5.10 2.07
C PHE A 221 -26.34 -5.65 1.32
N LYS A 222 -26.60 -5.11 0.13
CA LYS A 222 -27.67 -5.50 -0.77
C LYS A 222 -27.11 -5.79 -2.14
N GLY A 223 -27.59 -6.86 -2.78
CA GLY A 223 -27.09 -7.30 -4.09
C GLY A 223 -25.73 -7.98 -4.03
N ASP A 224 -25.16 -8.26 -5.20
CA ASP A 224 -23.87 -8.94 -5.39
C ASP A 224 -22.71 -7.92 -5.37
N LEU A 225 -22.35 -7.45 -4.17
CA LEU A 225 -21.27 -6.48 -3.98
C LEU A 225 -19.92 -7.16 -3.86
N LYS A 226 -18.89 -6.65 -4.55
CA LYS A 226 -17.52 -7.18 -4.42
C LYS A 226 -17.02 -7.04 -2.98
N LEU A 227 -17.43 -5.99 -2.26
CA LEU A 227 -17.07 -5.76 -0.86
C LEU A 227 -17.59 -6.85 0.09
N SER A 228 -18.63 -7.61 -0.26
CA SER A 228 -19.10 -8.76 0.53
C SER A 228 -17.99 -9.80 0.79
N ARG A 229 -16.90 -9.79 -0.01
CA ARG A 229 -15.72 -10.65 0.18
C ARG A 229 -15.00 -10.45 1.52
N ILE A 230 -15.21 -9.33 2.22
CA ILE A 230 -14.65 -9.14 3.58
C ILE A 230 -15.18 -10.20 4.56
N PHE A 231 -16.38 -10.74 4.33
CA PHE A 231 -16.98 -11.78 5.18
C PHE A 231 -16.43 -13.19 4.94
N ARG A 232 -15.53 -13.37 3.97
CA ARG A 232 -14.96 -14.68 3.62
C ARG A 232 -14.24 -15.36 4.79
N GLY A 233 -13.71 -14.56 5.72
CA GLY A 233 -13.07 -15.01 6.95
C GLY A 233 -13.98 -15.14 8.17
N MET A 234 -15.29 -14.88 8.05
CA MET A 234 -16.26 -14.97 9.15
C MET A 234 -16.11 -16.31 9.90
N GLN A 235 -15.72 -16.27 11.17
CA GLN A 235 -15.27 -17.47 11.89
C GLN A 235 -16.42 -18.38 12.35
N THR A 236 -17.58 -17.79 12.67
CA THR A 236 -18.71 -18.53 13.25
C THR A 236 -19.82 -18.76 12.23
N TRP A 237 -20.40 -19.95 12.26
CA TRP A 237 -21.61 -20.26 11.50
C TRP A 237 -22.82 -19.46 11.99
N THR A 238 -22.86 -19.09 13.28
CA THR A 238 -23.87 -18.17 13.79
C THR A 238 -23.78 -16.81 13.08
N GLY A 239 -22.60 -16.21 13.01
CA GLY A 239 -22.39 -14.94 12.30
C GLY A 239 -22.66 -15.07 10.80
N LEU A 240 -22.18 -16.13 10.16
CA LEU A 240 -22.41 -16.37 8.73
C LEU A 240 -23.91 -16.52 8.41
N ASN A 241 -24.65 -17.28 9.21
CA ASN A 241 -26.09 -17.49 9.00
C ASN A 241 -26.90 -16.21 9.19
N ALA A 242 -26.42 -15.32 10.06
CA ALA A 242 -27.03 -14.03 10.35
C ALA A 242 -26.81 -12.99 9.23
N LEU A 243 -25.88 -13.23 8.29
CA LEU A 243 -25.70 -12.36 7.13
C LEU A 243 -26.95 -12.38 6.22
N PRO A 244 -27.25 -11.27 5.52
CA PRO A 244 -28.27 -11.23 4.48
C PRO A 244 -28.09 -12.33 3.43
N LYS A 245 -29.19 -12.75 2.81
CA LYS A 245 -29.17 -13.84 1.81
C LYS A 245 -28.25 -13.48 0.64
N GLU A 246 -28.35 -12.25 0.17
CA GLU A 246 -27.59 -11.67 -0.92
C GLU A 246 -26.07 -11.72 -0.66
N VAL A 247 -25.66 -11.48 0.58
CA VAL A 247 -24.24 -11.58 1.00
C VAL A 247 -23.76 -13.04 0.96
N LYS A 248 -24.57 -13.98 1.44
CA LYS A 248 -24.25 -15.41 1.42
C LYS A 248 -24.14 -15.97 -0.01
N GLU A 249 -24.93 -15.44 -0.92
CA GLU A 249 -24.99 -15.84 -2.33
C GLU A 249 -24.01 -15.08 -3.22
N THR A 250 -23.33 -14.05 -2.70
CA THR A 250 -22.31 -13.28 -3.44
C THR A 250 -21.18 -14.20 -3.93
N VAL A 251 -20.77 -14.04 -5.20
CA VAL A 251 -19.64 -14.79 -5.77
C VAL A 251 -18.31 -14.26 -5.23
N VAL A 252 -17.66 -15.07 -4.39
CA VAL A 252 -16.35 -14.73 -3.77
C VAL A 252 -15.16 -15.34 -4.50
N LYS A 253 -15.41 -16.21 -5.48
CA LYS A 253 -14.40 -16.78 -6.38
C LYS A 253 -14.90 -16.75 -7.82
N GLU A 254 -14.54 -15.69 -8.54
CA GLU A 254 -14.94 -15.49 -9.94
C GLU A 254 -14.59 -16.69 -10.83
N LYS A 255 -13.38 -17.25 -10.72
CA LYS A 255 -12.92 -18.36 -11.56
C LYS A 255 -13.75 -19.64 -11.42
N THR A 256 -14.36 -19.88 -10.26
CA THR A 256 -15.11 -21.10 -9.98
C THR A 256 -16.61 -20.84 -9.80
N GLY A 257 -17.05 -19.59 -9.82
CA GLY A 257 -18.42 -19.20 -9.48
C GLY A 257 -18.81 -19.50 -8.02
N GLU A 258 -17.85 -19.74 -7.13
CA GLU A 258 -18.15 -20.17 -5.75
C GLU A 258 -18.68 -18.99 -4.93
N THR A 259 -19.84 -19.19 -4.30
CA THR A 259 -20.49 -18.22 -3.40
C THR A 259 -19.81 -18.15 -2.03
N LEU A 260 -20.09 -17.10 -1.25
CA LEU A 260 -19.58 -16.96 0.11
C LEU A 260 -19.95 -18.17 0.98
N LEU A 261 -21.20 -18.62 0.91
CA LEU A 261 -21.69 -19.76 1.68
C LEU A 261 -20.96 -21.05 1.29
N GLN A 262 -20.90 -21.38 0.00
CA GLN A 262 -20.19 -22.57 -0.50
C GLN A 262 -18.71 -22.54 -0.11
N TYR A 263 -18.08 -21.37 -0.22
CA TYR A 263 -16.70 -21.18 0.20
C TYR A 263 -16.52 -21.47 1.69
N ALA A 264 -17.39 -20.91 2.54
CA ALA A 264 -17.34 -21.15 3.99
C ALA A 264 -17.59 -22.61 4.34
N GLU A 265 -18.52 -23.30 3.68
CA GLU A 265 -18.76 -24.74 3.84
C GLU A 265 -17.51 -25.55 3.56
N ARG A 266 -16.86 -25.32 2.41
CA ARG A 266 -15.65 -26.02 2.01
C ARG A 266 -14.46 -25.74 2.93
N GLN A 267 -14.40 -24.55 3.54
CA GLN A 267 -13.35 -24.18 4.49
C GLN A 267 -13.67 -24.55 5.94
N SER A 268 -14.84 -25.12 6.22
CA SER A 268 -15.24 -25.42 7.59
C SER A 268 -14.73 -26.78 8.05
N GLU A 269 -14.40 -26.85 9.33
CA GLU A 269 -14.11 -28.09 10.05
C GLU A 269 -15.07 -28.23 11.22
N THR A 270 -15.42 -29.46 11.55
CA THR A 270 -16.20 -29.78 12.74
C THR A 270 -15.22 -30.28 13.80
N LYS A 271 -15.03 -29.50 14.87
CA LYS A 271 -14.09 -29.79 15.96
C LYS A 271 -14.83 -29.99 17.28
N GLY A 272 -14.32 -30.88 18.13
CA GLY A 272 -14.85 -31.16 19.47
C GLY A 272 -15.52 -32.52 19.60
N GLY A 273 -15.60 -33.02 20.84
CA GLY A 273 -16.22 -34.29 21.19
C GLY A 273 -17.74 -34.16 21.42
N PHE A 274 -18.14 -34.07 22.69
CA PHE A 274 -19.55 -34.15 23.11
C PHE A 274 -20.50 -33.09 22.50
N LYS A 275 -19.96 -31.93 22.07
CA LYS A 275 -20.68 -30.91 21.30
C LYS A 275 -19.79 -30.44 20.13
N PRO A 276 -19.91 -31.05 18.94
CA PRO A 276 -19.13 -30.64 17.79
C PRO A 276 -19.50 -29.21 17.39
N ILE A 277 -18.50 -28.34 17.30
CA ILE A 277 -18.66 -26.97 16.81
C ILE A 277 -18.09 -26.94 15.39
N LYS A 278 -18.95 -26.58 14.43
CA LYS A 278 -18.52 -26.25 13.08
C LYS A 278 -17.93 -24.84 13.10
N SER A 279 -16.69 -24.67 12.65
CA SER A 279 -16.00 -23.37 12.51
C SER A 279 -15.45 -23.21 11.11
N ASN A 280 -15.45 -21.98 10.60
CA ASN A 280 -14.81 -21.66 9.33
C ASN A 280 -13.30 -21.48 9.55
N GLU A 281 -12.49 -22.38 9.01
CA GLU A 281 -11.04 -22.40 9.20
C GLU A 281 -10.27 -21.62 8.14
N THR A 282 -10.96 -20.76 7.36
CA THR A 282 -10.33 -19.93 6.33
C THR A 282 -9.12 -19.18 6.85
N ILE A 283 -9.24 -18.54 8.01
CA ILE A 283 -8.17 -17.71 8.57
C ILE A 283 -7.01 -18.56 9.10
N SER A 284 -7.29 -19.69 9.75
CA SER A 284 -6.26 -20.66 10.16
C SER A 284 -5.47 -21.19 8.95
N ARG A 285 -6.15 -21.51 7.85
CA ARG A 285 -5.51 -21.95 6.59
C ARG A 285 -4.71 -20.82 5.95
N LYS A 286 -5.21 -19.58 6.01
CA LYS A 286 -4.50 -18.40 5.51
C LYS A 286 -3.24 -18.08 6.29
N ASN A 287 -3.27 -18.29 7.61
CA ASN A 287 -2.10 -18.15 8.47
C ASN A 287 -0.93 -18.98 7.94
N ILE A 288 -1.14 -20.29 7.73
CA ILE A 288 -0.10 -21.21 7.22
C ILE A 288 0.39 -20.77 5.83
N GLN A 289 -0.52 -20.33 4.95
CA GLN A 289 -0.16 -19.83 3.62
C GLN A 289 0.71 -18.57 3.69
N TYR A 290 0.42 -17.66 4.61
CA TYR A 290 1.16 -16.42 4.77
C TYR A 290 2.51 -16.63 5.45
N ILE A 291 2.63 -17.55 6.41
CA ILE A 291 3.92 -17.98 6.96
C ILE A 291 4.86 -18.46 5.85
N ASN A 292 4.39 -19.41 5.03
CA ASN A 292 5.19 -19.94 3.92
C ASN A 292 5.51 -18.85 2.87
N LYS A 293 4.51 -18.06 2.45
CA LYS A 293 4.73 -16.99 1.46
C LYS A 293 5.75 -15.97 1.94
N LYS A 294 5.65 -15.55 3.21
CA LYS A 294 6.58 -14.58 3.82
C LYS A 294 7.99 -15.14 3.84
N ARG A 295 8.17 -16.41 4.22
CA ARG A 295 9.47 -17.11 4.18
C ARG A 295 10.11 -17.05 2.81
N ASP A 296 9.37 -17.56 1.83
CA ASP A 296 9.90 -17.82 0.51
C ASP A 296 10.25 -16.47 -0.14
N TYR A 297 9.47 -15.44 0.14
CA TYR A 297 9.76 -14.07 -0.24
C TYR A 297 11.00 -13.51 0.48
N TYR A 298 11.06 -13.57 1.82
CA TYR A 298 12.20 -13.07 2.60
C TYR A 298 13.53 -13.69 2.14
N ASN A 299 13.55 -15.00 1.95
CA ASN A 299 14.72 -15.74 1.48
C ASN A 299 15.09 -15.45 0.02
N SER A 300 14.17 -14.89 -0.76
CA SER A 300 14.43 -14.47 -2.15
C SER A 300 15.04 -13.06 -2.26
N LEU A 301 15.08 -12.31 -1.16
CA LEU A 301 15.61 -10.94 -1.12
C LEU A 301 17.10 -10.93 -0.75
N SER A 302 17.83 -9.95 -1.29
CA SER A 302 19.14 -9.56 -0.74
C SER A 302 18.97 -9.02 0.67
N GLN A 303 20.03 -9.11 1.49
CA GLN A 303 20.02 -8.53 2.84
C GLN A 303 19.63 -7.05 2.80
N GLU A 304 20.22 -6.26 1.90
CA GLU A 304 19.92 -4.84 1.72
C GLU A 304 18.42 -4.57 1.50
N ASN A 305 17.75 -5.37 0.66
CA ASN A 305 16.32 -5.22 0.42
C ASN A 305 15.48 -5.66 1.63
N GLN A 306 15.95 -6.61 2.44
CA GLN A 306 15.30 -6.97 3.70
C GLN A 306 15.34 -5.79 4.69
N GLU A 307 16.50 -5.13 4.84
CA GLU A 307 16.66 -3.98 5.75
C GLU A 307 15.74 -2.83 5.32
N ARG A 308 15.78 -2.47 4.03
CA ARG A 308 14.96 -1.39 3.48
C ARG A 308 13.46 -1.61 3.62
N ILE A 309 12.95 -2.83 3.39
CA ILE A 309 11.52 -3.12 3.58
C ILE A 309 11.09 -2.89 5.03
N ILE A 310 11.96 -3.19 5.98
CA ILE A 310 11.69 -3.03 7.41
C ILE A 310 11.79 -1.54 7.80
N GLU A 311 12.79 -0.83 7.29
CA GLU A 311 13.02 0.60 7.58
C GLU A 311 11.95 1.50 6.94
N ASP A 312 11.52 1.22 5.71
CA ASP A 312 10.54 2.02 4.97
C ASP A 312 9.09 1.56 5.18
N ARG A 313 8.85 0.71 6.17
CA ARG A 313 7.53 0.07 6.35
C ARG A 313 6.40 1.08 6.52
N GLN A 314 6.68 2.25 7.13
CA GLN A 314 5.67 3.29 7.35
C GLN A 314 5.27 4.00 6.05
N GLY A 315 6.12 4.01 5.03
CA GLY A 315 5.86 4.71 3.77
C GLY A 315 6.10 6.23 3.82
N PHE A 316 6.82 6.74 4.82
CA PHE A 316 7.09 8.18 4.94
C PHE A 316 7.87 8.74 3.74
N THR A 317 8.78 7.98 3.15
CA THR A 317 9.46 8.35 1.89
C THR A 317 8.48 8.62 0.76
N PHE A 318 7.40 7.84 0.62
CA PHE A 318 6.38 8.09 -0.40
C PHE A 318 5.59 9.38 -0.13
N LEU A 319 5.35 9.73 1.14
CA LEU A 319 4.64 10.96 1.51
C LEU A 319 5.53 12.21 1.39
N ASN A 320 6.82 12.08 1.71
CA ASN A 320 7.80 13.15 1.52
C ASN A 320 8.12 13.37 0.04
N HIS A 321 7.94 12.34 -0.79
CA HIS A 321 8.18 12.37 -2.24
C HIS A 321 6.97 11.81 -3.03
N PRO A 322 5.83 12.53 -3.07
CA PRO A 322 4.57 12.05 -3.69
C PRO A 322 4.68 11.56 -5.14
N GLN A 323 5.66 12.07 -5.88
CA GLN A 323 6.03 11.61 -7.23
C GLN A 323 6.34 10.10 -7.31
N LEU A 324 6.77 9.46 -6.21
CA LEU A 324 7.02 8.02 -6.15
C LEU A 324 5.74 7.20 -6.35
N PHE A 325 4.57 7.74 -5.99
CA PHE A 325 3.27 7.11 -6.30
C PHE A 325 3.06 7.04 -7.82
N ARG A 326 3.32 8.15 -8.54
CA ARG A 326 3.17 8.20 -10.00
C ARG A 326 4.18 7.30 -10.71
N LEU A 327 5.44 7.29 -10.23
CA LEU A 327 6.47 6.40 -10.77
C LEU A 327 6.10 4.93 -10.61
N SER A 328 5.56 4.54 -9.46
CA SER A 328 5.12 3.15 -9.21
C SER A 328 3.99 2.73 -10.15
N ALA A 329 3.05 3.64 -10.46
CA ALA A 329 1.99 3.38 -11.43
C ALA A 329 2.54 3.19 -12.85
N ILE A 330 3.44 4.09 -13.28
CA ILE A 330 4.10 4.00 -14.59
C ILE A 330 4.89 2.69 -14.72
N LEU A 331 5.61 2.30 -13.67
CA LEU A 331 6.36 1.04 -13.66
C LEU A 331 5.44 -0.19 -13.69
N ALA A 332 4.25 -0.12 -13.08
CA ALA A 332 3.26 -1.19 -13.15
C ALA A 332 2.68 -1.36 -14.58
N ASP A 333 2.56 -0.27 -15.34
CA ASP A 333 2.07 -0.28 -16.72
C ASP A 333 3.10 -0.76 -17.75
N ILE A 334 4.39 -0.79 -17.37
CA ILE A 334 5.47 -1.26 -18.23
C ILE A 334 5.59 -2.79 -18.07
N ASP A 335 5.07 -3.53 -19.04
CA ASP A 335 5.11 -4.99 -19.09
C ASP A 335 6.55 -5.54 -19.07
N THR A 336 7.00 -6.03 -17.92
CA THR A 336 8.25 -6.82 -17.86
C THR A 336 8.19 -7.96 -16.85
N THR A 337 7.72 -9.11 -17.32
CA THR A 337 7.90 -10.42 -16.67
C THR A 337 9.38 -10.75 -16.39
N ASP A 338 10.32 -10.07 -17.06
CA ASP A 338 11.76 -10.37 -17.04
C ASP A 338 12.63 -9.42 -16.19
N ASN A 339 12.08 -8.44 -15.45
CA ASN A 339 12.87 -7.42 -14.72
C ASN A 339 12.55 -7.24 -13.23
N ARG A 340 12.10 -8.32 -12.57
CA ARG A 340 11.71 -8.32 -11.14
C ARG A 340 12.80 -7.77 -10.20
N GLU A 341 14.06 -8.16 -10.39
CA GLU A 341 15.18 -7.78 -9.51
C GLU A 341 15.69 -6.36 -9.82
N ASN A 342 15.67 -5.96 -11.09
CA ASN A 342 16.07 -4.63 -11.55
C ASN A 342 15.07 -3.54 -11.14
N MET A 343 13.77 -3.84 -11.09
CA MET A 343 12.75 -2.88 -10.66
C MET A 343 12.84 -2.56 -9.16
N LEU A 344 13.06 -3.57 -8.31
CA LEU A 344 13.22 -3.40 -6.87
C LEU A 344 14.52 -2.68 -6.54
N SER A 345 15.61 -3.11 -7.18
CA SER A 345 16.90 -2.41 -7.10
C SER A 345 16.77 -0.97 -7.61
N PHE A 346 16.00 -0.72 -8.67
CA PHE A 346 15.76 0.63 -9.18
C PHE A 346 14.93 1.48 -8.22
N ILE A 347 13.76 1.04 -7.74
CA ILE A 347 12.93 1.86 -6.83
C ILE A 347 13.67 2.11 -5.51
N ALA A 348 14.34 1.10 -4.97
CA ALA A 348 15.08 1.21 -3.71
C ALA A 348 16.35 2.06 -3.85
N ASN A 349 17.14 1.85 -4.91
CA ASN A 349 18.32 2.69 -5.18
C ASN A 349 17.96 4.09 -5.69
N PHE A 350 16.85 4.27 -6.40
CA PHE A 350 16.38 5.58 -6.86
C PHE A 350 15.88 6.40 -5.68
N SER A 351 15.14 5.79 -4.74
CA SER A 351 14.71 6.47 -3.52
C SER A 351 15.91 6.85 -2.65
N GLU A 352 16.86 5.93 -2.42
CA GLU A 352 18.08 6.24 -1.66
C GLU A 352 19.00 7.24 -2.38
N LYS A 353 19.15 7.16 -3.71
CA LYS A 353 19.98 8.11 -4.46
C LYS A 353 19.30 9.46 -4.59
N LEU A 354 17.98 9.53 -4.66
CA LEU A 354 17.24 10.79 -4.49
C LEU A 354 17.49 11.34 -3.10
N GLU A 355 17.28 10.55 -2.05
CA GLU A 355 17.45 11.01 -0.67
C GLU A 355 18.91 11.40 -0.37
N LYS A 356 19.91 10.66 -0.85
CA LYS A 356 21.34 11.00 -0.77
C LYS A 356 21.70 12.21 -1.60
N ALA A 357 21.12 12.37 -2.79
CA ALA A 357 21.27 13.59 -3.57
C ALA A 357 20.67 14.77 -2.80
N PHE A 358 19.46 14.65 -2.28
CA PHE A 358 18.80 15.74 -1.56
C PHE A 358 19.35 15.99 -0.14
N SER A 359 20.13 15.06 0.43
CA SER A 359 20.77 15.21 1.75
C SER A 359 22.26 15.58 1.71
N GLN A 360 22.92 15.44 0.56
CA GLN A 360 24.19 16.13 0.28
C GLN A 360 23.87 17.57 -0.10
N ASP A 361 24.58 18.54 0.49
CA ASP A 361 24.39 19.98 0.28
C ASP A 361 23.93 20.29 -1.15
N VAL A 362 22.73 20.87 -1.29
CA VAL A 362 22.06 21.21 -2.57
C VAL A 362 23.02 21.92 -3.55
N ASN A 363 24.05 22.59 -3.02
CA ASN A 363 25.14 23.23 -3.76
C ASN A 363 26.04 22.29 -4.58
N HIS A 364 26.13 20.99 -4.25
CA HIS A 364 27.01 20.03 -4.93
C HIS A 364 26.32 19.26 -6.07
N ILE A 365 24.98 19.25 -6.11
CA ILE A 365 24.18 18.64 -7.19
C ILE A 365 23.71 19.67 -8.22
N THR A 366 23.81 20.96 -7.89
CA THR A 366 23.75 22.04 -8.85
C THR A 366 25.03 22.17 -9.69
N THR A 367 26.09 21.40 -9.39
CA THR A 367 27.30 21.37 -10.22
C THR A 367 27.25 20.26 -11.27
N GLN A 368 27.78 20.57 -12.45
CA GLN A 368 27.84 19.66 -13.59
C GLN A 368 28.54 18.31 -13.25
N GLU A 369 29.51 18.33 -12.32
CA GLU A 369 30.23 17.15 -11.86
C GLU A 369 29.37 16.22 -10.99
N GLY A 370 28.58 16.76 -10.06
CA GLY A 370 27.66 15.97 -9.23
C GLY A 370 26.59 15.26 -10.07
N VAL A 371 26.11 15.93 -11.12
CA VAL A 371 25.15 15.34 -12.07
C VAL A 371 25.81 14.29 -12.95
N GLN A 372 27.02 14.55 -13.49
CA GLN A 372 27.75 13.54 -14.26
C GLN A 372 27.99 12.27 -13.44
N GLN A 373 28.31 12.40 -12.16
CA GLN A 373 28.49 11.26 -11.26
C GLN A 373 27.18 10.48 -11.06
N CYS A 374 26.05 11.18 -10.85
CA CYS A 374 24.73 10.55 -10.71
C CYS A 374 24.28 9.83 -12.00
N LEU A 375 24.50 10.45 -13.17
CA LEU A 375 24.24 9.86 -14.49
C LEU A 375 25.15 8.66 -14.78
N GLN A 376 26.42 8.74 -14.39
CA GLN A 376 27.39 7.66 -14.55
C GLN A 376 27.01 6.46 -13.68
N GLU A 377 26.57 6.71 -12.44
CA GLU A 377 26.05 5.68 -11.56
C GLU A 377 24.72 5.07 -12.03
N LEU A 378 23.82 5.86 -12.61
CA LEU A 378 22.59 5.35 -13.24
C LEU A 378 22.89 4.55 -14.51
N SER A 379 23.96 4.91 -15.25
CA SER A 379 24.42 4.16 -16.42
C SER A 379 25.00 2.79 -16.06
N LEU A 380 25.66 2.69 -14.90
CA LEU A 380 26.25 1.47 -14.35
C LEU A 380 25.19 0.47 -13.87
N ILE A 381 24.03 0.94 -13.41
CA ILE A 381 22.86 0.08 -13.13
C ILE A 381 22.32 -0.60 -14.41
N SER A 382 22.68 -0.10 -15.61
CA SER A 382 22.16 -0.57 -16.90
C SER A 382 23.08 -1.52 -17.69
N SER A 383 24.20 -1.99 -17.12
CA SER A 383 25.18 -2.79 -17.87
C SER A 383 24.77 -4.24 -18.13
N ASP A 384 23.74 -4.77 -17.46
CA ASP A 384 23.22 -6.11 -17.73
C ASP A 384 21.98 -6.09 -18.66
N LYS A 385 22.25 -6.42 -19.93
CA LYS A 385 21.38 -6.88 -21.02
C LYS A 385 19.86 -6.55 -20.98
N LYS A 386 19.51 -5.29 -21.34
CA LYS A 386 18.30 -4.79 -22.08
C LYS A 386 16.89 -5.09 -21.50
N PRO A 387 15.92 -4.13 -21.58
CA PRO A 387 15.33 -3.65 -22.85
C PRO A 387 15.59 -2.17 -23.13
N GLY A 388 15.94 -1.85 -24.39
CA GLY A 388 16.31 -0.50 -24.83
C GLY A 388 15.22 0.58 -24.65
N ALA A 389 13.94 0.21 -24.55
CA ALA A 389 12.84 1.17 -24.39
C ALA A 389 12.74 1.74 -22.96
N ILE A 390 12.93 0.90 -21.94
CA ILE A 390 12.99 1.32 -20.53
C ILE A 390 14.25 2.14 -20.29
N LYS A 391 15.37 1.70 -20.87
CA LYS A 391 16.63 2.44 -20.87
C LYS A 391 16.46 3.84 -21.44
N SER A 392 15.83 3.97 -22.61
CA SER A 392 15.56 5.26 -23.23
C SER A 392 14.55 6.09 -22.45
N ALA A 393 13.49 5.50 -21.90
CA ALA A 393 12.47 6.23 -21.13
C ALA A 393 13.03 6.78 -19.81
N ILE A 394 13.82 5.99 -19.06
CA ILE A 394 14.46 6.42 -17.82
C ILE A 394 15.56 7.45 -18.11
N LEU A 395 16.42 7.22 -19.12
CA LEU A 395 17.43 8.21 -19.51
C LEU A 395 16.83 9.51 -20.03
N LEU A 396 15.72 9.45 -20.78
CA LEU A 396 14.99 10.65 -21.23
C LEU A 396 14.33 11.37 -20.05
N ALA A 397 13.71 10.65 -19.12
CA ALA A 397 13.10 11.23 -17.92
C ALA A 397 14.13 11.94 -17.05
N VAL A 398 15.30 11.32 -16.82
CA VAL A 398 16.39 11.86 -16.01
C VAL A 398 17.13 12.99 -16.75
N SER A 399 17.32 12.91 -18.06
CA SER A 399 17.97 13.97 -18.85
C SER A 399 17.07 15.21 -19.01
N ASP A 400 15.76 15.02 -19.11
CA ASP A 400 14.78 16.12 -19.19
C ASP A 400 14.54 16.77 -17.81
N LEU A 401 14.62 15.99 -16.73
CA LEU A 401 14.71 16.49 -15.35
C LEU A 401 15.95 17.39 -15.20
N TYR A 402 17.12 16.93 -15.65
CA TYR A 402 18.38 17.69 -15.60
C TYR A 402 18.35 19.02 -16.35
N LEU A 403 17.92 19.03 -17.62
CA LEU A 403 17.88 20.26 -18.46
C LEU A 403 16.93 21.34 -17.91
N LYS A 404 15.95 20.96 -17.11
CA LYS A 404 14.96 21.87 -16.52
C LYS A 404 15.35 22.31 -15.11
N LEU A 405 16.04 21.46 -14.35
CA LEU A 405 16.70 21.85 -13.09
C LEU A 405 17.84 22.86 -13.34
N GLU A 406 18.59 22.72 -14.43
CA GLU A 406 19.69 23.63 -14.83
C GLU A 406 19.19 25.04 -15.21
N LYS A 407 17.91 25.15 -15.64
CA LYS A 407 17.30 26.41 -16.09
C LYS A 407 16.28 26.99 -15.10
N SER A 408 15.91 26.26 -14.05
CA SER A 408 14.92 26.69 -13.06
C SER A 408 15.61 27.25 -11.82
N PRO A 409 15.27 28.47 -11.37
CA PRO A 409 15.75 29.00 -10.08
C PRO A 409 15.18 28.23 -8.88
N ASN A 410 14.21 27.33 -9.09
CA ASN A 410 13.67 26.45 -8.06
C ASN A 410 13.56 25.00 -8.59
N PRO A 411 14.43 24.07 -8.13
CA PRO A 411 14.46 22.69 -8.62
C PRO A 411 13.23 21.86 -8.24
N PHE A 412 12.36 22.38 -7.38
CA PHE A 412 11.12 21.75 -6.93
C PHE A 412 9.86 22.33 -7.59
N ASP A 413 10.00 23.05 -8.72
CA ASP A 413 8.85 23.57 -9.45
C ASP A 413 7.95 22.41 -9.95
N PRO A 414 6.69 22.31 -9.50
CA PRO A 414 5.74 21.30 -9.94
C PRO A 414 5.55 21.23 -11.46
N LEU A 415 5.76 22.34 -12.19
CA LEU A 415 5.67 22.41 -13.65
C LEU A 415 6.81 21.64 -14.34
N VAL A 416 8.02 21.69 -13.77
CA VAL A 416 9.19 20.97 -14.27
C VAL A 416 8.97 19.47 -14.15
N LEU A 417 8.48 19.00 -13.01
CA LEU A 417 8.24 17.58 -12.77
C LEU A 417 7.04 17.04 -13.58
N SER A 418 5.97 17.83 -13.75
CA SER A 418 4.81 17.44 -14.57
C SER A 418 5.20 17.16 -16.03
N SER A 419 6.06 18.00 -16.60
CA SER A 419 6.54 17.86 -17.98
C SER A 419 7.49 16.67 -18.21
N VAL A 420 8.25 16.25 -17.19
CA VAL A 420 9.06 15.02 -17.20
C VAL A 420 8.16 13.80 -17.27
N ILE A 421 7.02 13.84 -16.57
CA ILE A 421 6.10 12.72 -16.53
C ILE A 421 5.29 12.62 -17.83
N GLU A 422 4.96 13.74 -18.46
CA GLU A 422 4.45 13.76 -19.84
C GLU A 422 5.45 13.16 -20.84
N ALA A 423 6.75 13.41 -20.67
CA ALA A 423 7.78 12.80 -21.51
C ALA A 423 7.89 11.27 -21.30
N CYS A 424 7.76 10.77 -20.06
CA CYS A 424 7.65 9.34 -19.77
C CYS A 424 6.42 8.72 -20.44
N GLN A 425 5.26 9.37 -20.35
CA GLN A 425 4.00 8.92 -20.94
C GLN A 425 4.02 8.93 -22.47
N ALA A 426 4.69 9.91 -23.09
CA ALA A 426 4.91 9.95 -24.55
C ALA A 426 5.87 8.84 -25.02
N ALA A 427 6.88 8.49 -24.20
CA ALA A 427 7.84 7.44 -24.50
C ALA A 427 7.22 6.03 -24.41
N THR A 428 6.25 5.80 -23.53
CA THR A 428 5.53 4.52 -23.39
C THR A 428 4.45 4.32 -24.46
N SER A 429 3.90 5.40 -25.03
CA SER A 429 2.82 5.33 -26.03
C SER A 429 3.31 5.23 -27.48
N ASN A 430 4.49 5.76 -27.84
CA ASN A 430 5.18 5.47 -29.10
C ASN A 430 6.68 5.85 -29.07
N PRO A 431 7.60 4.94 -28.64
CA PRO A 431 8.99 5.26 -28.35
C PRO A 431 9.78 5.85 -29.54
N ALA A 432 9.45 5.44 -30.77
CA ALA A 432 10.19 5.81 -31.97
C ALA A 432 9.80 7.19 -32.52
N THR A 433 8.56 7.63 -32.28
CA THR A 433 8.03 8.89 -32.81
C THR A 433 8.41 10.06 -31.90
N ALA A 434 8.36 9.87 -30.58
CA ALA A 434 8.79 10.86 -29.60
C ALA A 434 10.29 11.19 -29.73
N PHE A 435 11.13 10.19 -30.00
CA PHE A 435 12.57 10.36 -30.21
C PHE A 435 12.91 11.11 -31.52
N ARG A 436 12.21 10.80 -32.62
CA ARG A 436 12.44 11.44 -33.93
C ARG A 436 11.92 12.88 -33.99
N ALA A 437 10.80 13.18 -33.34
CA ALA A 437 10.26 14.54 -33.28
C ALA A 437 11.22 15.47 -32.49
N ARG A 438 11.75 15.01 -31.35
CA ARG A 438 12.62 15.82 -30.51
C ARG A 438 14.06 15.95 -31.02
N LEU A 439 14.62 14.94 -31.69
CA LEU A 439 15.91 15.11 -32.39
C LEU A 439 15.82 16.19 -33.47
N ARG A 440 14.70 16.31 -34.18
CA ARG A 440 14.50 17.34 -35.18
C ARG A 440 14.47 18.75 -34.53
N ASP A 441 13.74 18.91 -33.44
CA ASP A 441 13.68 20.20 -32.72
C ASP A 441 15.02 20.60 -32.07
N THR A 442 15.83 19.63 -31.62
CA THR A 442 17.13 19.91 -30.97
C THR A 442 18.22 20.27 -32.00
N PHE A 443 18.12 19.77 -33.23
CA PHE A 443 19.10 20.05 -34.29
C PHE A 443 18.71 21.24 -35.19
N ASP A 444 17.42 21.55 -35.32
CA ASP A 444 16.96 22.72 -36.09
C ASP A 444 17.15 24.03 -35.31
N SER A 445 17.19 24.00 -33.96
CA SER A 445 17.44 25.18 -33.12
C SER A 445 18.92 25.62 -33.05
N SER A 446 19.85 24.91 -33.70
CA SER A 446 21.28 25.23 -33.70
C SER A 446 21.84 25.61 -35.07
N SER A 447 21.00 26.00 -36.04
CA SER A 447 21.45 26.35 -37.40
C SER A 447 21.27 27.81 -37.82
N ASP A 448 20.72 28.69 -36.98
CA ASP A 448 20.59 30.12 -37.28
C ASP A 448 21.48 31.00 -36.37
N SER A 449 22.80 30.81 -36.48
CA SER A 449 23.77 31.87 -36.21
C SER A 449 25.17 31.43 -36.67
N ASP A 450 25.55 31.78 -37.90
CA ASP A 450 26.84 32.40 -38.22
C ASP A 450 27.17 32.29 -39.72
N SER A 451 26.82 33.34 -40.47
CA SER A 451 27.69 33.85 -41.53
C SER A 451 27.24 35.25 -41.95
N ASN A 452 27.88 36.29 -41.40
CA ASN A 452 28.03 37.57 -42.09
C ASN A 452 29.24 38.33 -41.51
N HIS A 453 30.42 37.94 -41.99
CA HIS A 453 31.59 38.82 -42.05
C HIS A 453 32.09 38.82 -43.49
N GLU A 454 31.64 39.78 -44.30
CA GLU A 454 32.36 40.19 -45.50
C GLU A 454 33.05 41.53 -45.22
N ASN A 455 34.38 41.47 -45.11
CA ASN A 455 35.26 42.59 -45.40
C ASN A 455 35.29 42.77 -46.93
N SER A 456 34.98 43.97 -47.40
CA SER A 456 35.40 44.43 -48.74
C SER A 456 36.54 45.44 -48.58
N PRO A 457 37.66 45.31 -49.32
CA PRO A 457 38.66 46.35 -49.41
C PRO A 457 38.37 47.26 -50.61
N SER A 458 38.15 48.55 -50.36
CA SER A 458 38.71 49.72 -51.07
C SER A 458 38.16 51.01 -50.49
#